data_AF-A0A6B2DGS6-F1
#
_entry.id   AF-A0A6B2DGS6-F1
#
_cell.length_a   1.000
_cell.length_b   1.000
_cell.length_c   1.000
_cell.angle_alpha   90.00
_cell.angle_beta   90.00
_cell.angle_gamma   90.00
#
_symmetry.space_group_name_H-M   'P 1'
#
loop_
_entity.id
_entity.type
_entity.pdbx_description
1 polymer ?
#
loop_
_entity_poly.entity_id
_entity_poly.type
_entity_poly.pdbx_seq_one_letter_code
_entity_poly.pdbx_strand_id
1 'polypeptide(L)'
;MTGDLKRARLGVSVVFAVCGAAFATWLARVPAVQEQLGLSTGALATGLFGLAAGSVLVLLGAGALLTRIGSRAAVVLGAVVLCAGLPLVAFAWSAPVFVAALVVLGVGNSLLDVAMNAHAARVEEGYGRPIFAGFHAFWN
;
A
#
# COMPACT_ATOMS: atom_id res chain seq x y z
N MET A 1 9.89 -27.98 0.87
CA MET A 1 8.64 -27.65 1.58
C MET A 1 8.84 -26.72 2.78
N THR A 2 9.55 -27.10 3.84
CA THR A 2 9.74 -26.20 5.01
C THR A 2 10.63 -24.98 4.72
N GLY A 3 11.63 -25.11 3.83
CA GLY A 3 12.49 -23.99 3.42
C GLY A 3 11.74 -22.91 2.62
N ASP A 4 10.84 -23.33 1.72
CA ASP A 4 10.08 -22.42 0.87
C ASP A 4 9.06 -21.61 1.67
N LEU A 5 8.38 -22.25 2.65
CA LEU A 5 7.46 -21.57 3.56
C LEU A 5 8.15 -20.59 4.51
N LYS A 6 9.37 -20.90 4.97
CA LYS A 6 10.18 -19.96 5.76
C LYS A 6 10.55 -18.72 4.95
N ARG A 7 10.96 -18.90 3.69
CA ARG A 7 11.27 -17.79 2.76
C ARG A 7 10.02 -16.96 2.45
N ALA A 8 8.88 -17.62 2.20
CA ALA A 8 7.62 -16.93 1.94
C ALA A 8 7.17 -16.09 3.17
N ARG A 9 7.26 -16.65 4.37
CA ARG A 9 7.00 -15.93 5.62
C ARG A 9 7.89 -14.70 5.76
N LEU A 10 9.20 -14.84 5.57
CA LEU A 10 10.13 -13.71 5.64
C LEU A 10 9.78 -12.64 4.59
N GLY A 11 9.51 -13.06 3.35
CA GLY A 11 9.13 -12.14 2.27
C GLY A 11 7.87 -11.33 2.60
N VAL A 12 6.83 -11.97 3.12
CA VAL A 12 5.61 -11.27 3.57
C VAL A 12 5.90 -10.32 4.72
N SER A 13 6.65 -10.75 5.74
CA SER A 13 7.03 -9.89 6.86
C SER A 13 7.76 -8.63 6.40
N VAL A 14 8.69 -8.77 5.44
CA VAL A 14 9.40 -7.62 4.86
C VAL A 14 8.43 -6.70 4.11
N VAL A 15 7.47 -7.25 3.35
CA VAL A 15 6.47 -6.45 2.65
C VAL A 15 5.59 -5.66 3.63
N PHE A 16 5.12 -6.29 4.71
CA PHE A 16 4.36 -5.60 5.77
C PHE A 16 5.18 -4.46 6.40
N ALA A 17 6.45 -4.72 6.72
CA ALA A 17 7.35 -3.71 7.29
C ALA A 17 7.60 -2.53 6.35
N VAL A 18 7.91 -2.81 5.07
CA VAL A 18 8.18 -1.77 4.07
C VAL A 18 6.92 -0.94 3.81
N CYS A 19 5.75 -1.59 3.70
CA CYS A 19 4.51 -0.86 3.46
C CYS A 19 4.11 0.01 4.66
N GLY A 20 4.24 -0.51 5.90
CA GLY A 20 4.02 0.27 7.11
C GLY A 20 4.97 1.47 7.20
N ALA A 21 6.26 1.25 6.94
CA ALA A 21 7.27 2.31 6.93
C ALA A 21 7.00 3.37 5.84
N ALA A 22 6.57 2.96 4.64
CA ALA A 22 6.19 3.86 3.56
C ALA A 22 4.99 4.73 3.96
N PHE A 23 3.97 4.13 4.56
CA PHE A 23 2.76 4.85 5.00
C PHE A 23 3.05 5.81 6.16
N ALA A 24 3.85 5.39 7.15
CA ALA A 24 4.31 6.24 8.24
C ALA A 24 5.14 7.43 7.72
N THR A 25 6.04 7.18 6.77
CA THR A 25 6.83 8.23 6.10
C THR A 25 5.94 9.23 5.39
N TRP A 26 4.92 8.76 4.67
CA TRP A 26 3.93 9.63 4.02
C TRP A 26 3.19 10.49 5.05
N LEU A 27 2.61 9.88 6.08
CA LEU A 27 1.87 10.59 7.14
C LEU A 27 2.71 11.69 7.80
N ALA A 28 3.97 11.38 8.13
CA ALA A 28 4.89 12.35 8.72
C ALA A 28 5.21 13.54 7.80
N ARG A 29 5.07 13.38 6.48
CA ARG A 29 5.35 14.40 5.47
C ARG A 29 4.15 15.25 5.10
N VAL A 30 2.92 14.86 5.47
CA VAL A 30 1.69 15.59 5.14
C VAL A 30 1.78 17.09 5.51
N PRO A 31 2.21 17.50 6.72
CA PRO A 31 2.28 18.91 7.08
C PRO A 31 3.30 19.68 6.21
N ALA A 32 4.47 19.09 5.98
CA ALA A 32 5.52 19.70 5.17
C ALA A 32 5.09 19.86 3.69
N VAL A 33 4.37 18.87 3.13
CA VAL A 33 3.82 18.97 1.77
C VAL A 33 2.72 20.02 1.70
N GLN A 34 1.86 20.11 2.72
CA GLN A 34 0.82 21.14 2.79
C GLN A 34 1.43 22.55 2.78
N GLU A 35 2.48 22.78 3.59
CA GLU A 35 3.20 24.05 3.64
C GLU A 35 3.93 24.35 2.33
N GLN A 36 4.69 23.40 1.80
CA GLN A 36 5.48 23.56 0.56
C GLN A 36 4.62 23.94 -0.65
N LEU A 37 3.40 23.39 -0.74
CA LEU A 37 2.47 23.66 -1.82
C LEU A 37 1.50 24.82 -1.53
N GLY A 38 1.57 25.43 -0.34
CA GLY A 38 0.61 26.45 0.09
C GLY A 38 -0.85 25.96 0.06
N LEU A 39 -1.08 24.68 0.37
CA LEU A 39 -2.41 24.08 0.28
C LEU A 39 -3.31 24.61 1.40
N SER A 40 -4.53 25.04 1.01
CA SER A 40 -5.61 25.21 1.97
C SER A 40 -6.00 23.87 2.58
N THR A 41 -6.61 23.90 3.77
CA THR A 41 -7.18 22.69 4.41
C THR A 41 -8.15 21.96 3.48
N GLY A 42 -8.93 22.71 2.69
CA GLY A 42 -9.83 22.14 1.69
C GLY A 42 -9.09 21.37 0.59
N ALA A 43 -8.00 21.94 0.05
CA ALA A 43 -7.20 21.27 -0.98
C ALA A 43 -6.51 20.01 -0.45
N LEU A 44 -5.99 20.04 0.79
CA LEU A 44 -5.47 18.84 1.45
C LEU A 44 -6.56 17.78 1.62
N ALA A 45 -7.74 18.17 2.13
CA ALA A 45 -8.86 17.26 2.32
C ALA A 45 -9.33 16.62 1.00
N THR A 46 -9.38 17.38 -0.10
CA THR A 46 -9.67 16.84 -1.43
C THR A 46 -8.61 15.84 -1.88
N GLY A 47 -7.33 16.08 -1.60
CA GLY A 47 -6.27 15.13 -1.88
C GLY A 47 -6.43 13.82 -1.11
N LEU A 48 -6.69 13.90 0.21
CA LEU A 48 -6.94 12.72 1.05
C LEU A 48 -8.21 11.96 0.61
N PHE A 49 -9.24 12.67 0.15
CA PHE A 49 -10.41 12.06 -0.47
C PHE A 49 -10.03 11.31 -1.76
N GLY A 50 -9.14 11.86 -2.59
CA GLY A 50 -8.58 11.19 -3.76
C GLY A 50 -7.87 9.88 -3.40
N LEU A 51 -7.07 9.89 -2.33
CA LEU A 51 -6.42 8.67 -1.80
C LEU A 51 -7.46 7.60 -1.43
N ALA A 52 -8.51 7.98 -0.70
CA ALA A 52 -9.59 7.08 -0.34
C ALA A 52 -10.33 6.55 -1.57
N ALA A 53 -10.64 7.42 -2.54
CA ALA A 53 -11.30 7.06 -3.78
C ALA A 53 -10.48 6.04 -4.60
N GLY A 54 -9.17 6.29 -4.76
CA GLY A 54 -8.25 5.35 -5.40
C GLY A 54 -8.23 3.98 -4.70
N SER A 55 -8.29 3.97 -3.38
CA SER A 55 -8.34 2.73 -2.59
C SER A 55 -9.63 1.95 -2.83
N VAL A 56 -10.79 2.63 -2.83
CA VAL A 56 -12.10 1.98 -3.09
C VAL A 56 -12.14 1.32 -4.47
N LEU A 57 -11.60 1.99 -5.50
CA LEU A 57 -11.55 1.41 -6.85
C LEU A 57 -10.82 0.07 -6.88
N VAL A 58 -9.71 -0.04 -6.13
CA VAL A 58 -8.96 -1.29 -6.02
C VAL A 58 -9.74 -2.33 -5.24
N LEU A 59 -10.32 -1.99 -4.09
CA LEU A 59 -11.09 -2.93 -3.27
C LEU A 59 -12.20 -3.62 -4.07
N LEU A 60 -12.91 -2.90 -4.94
CA LEU A 60 -13.97 -3.43 -5.78
C LEU A 60 -13.45 -4.45 -6.82
N GLY A 61 -12.21 -4.31 -7.28
CA GLY A 61 -11.61 -5.17 -8.32
C GLY A 61 -10.59 -6.19 -7.82
N ALA A 62 -10.15 -6.09 -6.56
CA ALA A 62 -8.99 -6.81 -6.07
C ALA A 62 -9.15 -8.34 -6.12
N GLY A 63 -10.32 -8.87 -5.79
CA GLY A 63 -10.58 -10.32 -5.88
C GLY A 63 -10.42 -10.86 -7.31
N ALA A 64 -11.01 -10.18 -8.30
CA ALA A 64 -10.88 -10.54 -9.71
C ALA A 64 -9.44 -10.40 -10.23
N LEU A 65 -8.72 -9.37 -9.76
CA LEU A 65 -7.31 -9.21 -10.10
C LEU A 65 -6.44 -10.33 -9.50
N LEU A 66 -6.62 -10.61 -8.21
CA LEU A 66 -5.86 -11.64 -7.48
C LEU A 66 -6.08 -13.05 -8.03
N THR A 67 -7.29 -13.36 -8.47
CA THR A 67 -7.59 -14.63 -9.14
C THR A 67 -6.92 -14.75 -10.50
N ARG A 68 -6.76 -13.64 -11.25
CA ARG A 68 -6.11 -13.62 -12.57
C ARG A 68 -4.58 -13.68 -12.51
N ILE A 69 -3.96 -12.84 -11.68
CA ILE A 69 -2.48 -12.69 -11.67
C ILE A 69 -1.81 -13.33 -10.44
N GLY A 70 -2.60 -13.75 -9.45
CA GLY A 70 -2.10 -14.30 -8.19
C GLY A 70 -1.60 -13.22 -7.22
N SER A 71 -1.58 -13.57 -5.92
CA SER A 71 -1.18 -12.63 -4.86
C SER A 71 0.27 -12.18 -4.95
N ARG A 72 1.19 -13.04 -5.39
CA ARG A 72 2.61 -12.67 -5.54
C ARG A 72 2.81 -11.56 -6.58
N ALA A 73 2.22 -11.70 -7.76
CA ALA A 73 2.35 -10.68 -8.80
C ALA A 73 1.62 -9.38 -8.41
N ALA A 74 0.45 -9.50 -7.76
CA ALA A 74 -0.28 -8.37 -7.24
C ALA A 74 0.49 -7.58 -6.16
N VAL A 75 1.24 -8.26 -5.27
CA VAL A 75 2.14 -7.61 -4.31
C VAL A 75 3.20 -6.77 -5.04
N VAL A 76 3.85 -7.33 -6.06
CA VAL A 76 4.87 -6.59 -6.81
C VAL A 76 4.26 -5.39 -7.53
N LEU A 77 3.11 -5.57 -8.17
CA LEU A 77 2.41 -4.48 -8.85
C LEU A 77 2.00 -3.37 -7.87
N GLY A 78 1.38 -3.72 -6.75
CA GLY A 78 1.01 -2.77 -5.70
C GLY A 78 2.21 -2.01 -5.15
N ALA A 79 3.31 -2.72 -4.87
CA ALA A 79 4.56 -2.10 -4.40
C ALA A 79 5.16 -1.14 -5.42
N VAL A 80 5.18 -1.50 -6.71
CA VAL A 80 5.67 -0.60 -7.78
C VAL A 80 4.81 0.66 -7.86
N VAL A 81 3.48 0.52 -7.83
CA VAL A 81 2.56 1.68 -7.88
C VAL A 81 2.69 2.55 -6.64
N LEU A 82 2.80 1.95 -5.44
CA LEU A 82 3.02 2.68 -4.19
C LEU A 82 4.34 3.47 -4.23
N CYS A 83 5.44 2.81 -4.61
CA CYS A 83 6.76 3.43 -4.74
C CYS A 83 6.79 4.54 -5.80
N ALA A 84 6.03 4.41 -6.88
CA ALA A 84 5.88 5.46 -7.88
C ALA A 84 5.02 6.64 -7.37
N GLY A 85 3.99 6.36 -6.55
CA GLY A 85 3.12 7.37 -5.95
C GLY A 85 3.85 8.31 -4.98
N LEU A 86 4.80 7.79 -4.20
CA LEU A 86 5.52 8.59 -3.19
C LEU A 86 6.28 9.80 -3.79
N PRO A 87 7.13 9.65 -4.84
CA PRO A 87 7.72 10.77 -5.54
C PRO A 87 6.70 11.71 -6.17
N LEU A 88 5.61 11.19 -6.73
CA LEU A 88 4.57 12.05 -7.35
C LEU A 88 3.96 13.01 -6.33
N VAL A 89 3.77 12.55 -5.09
CA VAL A 89 3.28 13.40 -4.00
C VAL A 89 4.35 14.38 -3.54
N ALA A 90 5.60 13.93 -3.40
CA ALA A 90 6.71 14.76 -2.94
C ALA A 90 7.10 15.87 -3.92
N PHE A 91 6.94 15.65 -5.22
CA PHE A 91 7.26 16.60 -6.29
C PHE A 91 6.02 17.24 -6.92
N ALA A 92 4.84 17.11 -6.31
CA ALA A 92 3.68 17.83 -6.77
C ALA A 92 3.96 19.35 -6.74
N TRP A 93 3.53 20.06 -7.77
CA TRP A 93 3.72 21.51 -7.92
C TRP A 93 2.40 22.30 -7.93
N SER A 94 1.27 21.62 -7.75
CA SER A 94 -0.06 22.24 -7.71
C SER A 94 -1.07 21.32 -7.03
N ALA A 95 -2.18 21.87 -6.54
CA ALA A 95 -3.23 21.09 -5.89
C ALA A 95 -3.83 19.97 -6.77
N PRO A 96 -4.14 20.17 -8.06
CA PRO A 96 -4.65 19.08 -8.91
C PRO A 96 -3.65 17.94 -9.09
N VAL A 97 -2.36 18.27 -9.26
CA VAL A 97 -1.28 17.27 -9.37
C VAL A 97 -1.13 16.50 -8.06
N PHE A 98 -1.22 17.18 -6.92
CA PHE A 98 -1.22 16.55 -5.60
C PHE A 98 -2.40 15.57 -5.42
N VAL A 99 -3.62 15.96 -5.83
CA VAL A 99 -4.79 15.07 -5.76
C VAL A 99 -4.59 13.84 -6.64
N ALA A 100 -4.14 14.01 -7.89
CA ALA A 100 -3.88 12.89 -8.80
C ALA A 100 -2.79 11.96 -8.24
N ALA A 101 -1.71 12.52 -7.68
CA ALA A 101 -0.65 11.75 -7.03
C ALA A 101 -1.19 10.94 -5.84
N LEU A 102 -2.08 11.50 -5.04
CA LEU A 102 -2.70 10.80 -3.92
C LEU A 102 -3.68 9.70 -4.36
N VAL A 103 -4.39 9.88 -5.47
CA VAL A 103 -5.18 8.79 -6.08
C VAL A 103 -4.26 7.62 -6.45
N VAL A 104 -3.13 7.89 -7.13
CA VAL A 104 -2.15 6.86 -7.51
C VAL A 104 -1.57 6.17 -6.27
N LEU A 105 -1.21 6.96 -5.25
CA LEU A 105 -0.72 6.43 -3.98
C LEU A 105 -1.77 5.52 -3.31
N GLY A 106 -3.05 5.93 -3.30
CA GLY A 106 -4.16 5.16 -2.76
C GLY A 106 -4.38 3.83 -3.50
N VAL A 107 -4.32 3.85 -4.84
CA VAL A 107 -4.39 2.64 -5.67
C VAL A 107 -3.26 1.68 -5.33
N GLY A 108 -2.02 2.17 -5.29
CA GLY A 108 -0.84 1.34 -4.98
C GLY A 108 -0.92 0.76 -3.57
N ASN A 109 -1.23 1.60 -2.58
CA ASN A 109 -1.37 1.21 -1.18
C ASN A 109 -2.44 0.13 -1.00
N SER A 110 -3.65 0.36 -1.54
CA SER A 110 -4.75 -0.59 -1.39
C SER A 110 -4.48 -1.90 -2.13
N LEU A 111 -3.86 -1.86 -3.32
CA LEU A 111 -3.52 -3.08 -4.04
C LEU A 111 -2.47 -3.89 -3.28
N LEU A 112 -1.44 -3.23 -2.77
CA LEU A 112 -0.41 -3.88 -1.97
C LEU A 112 -1.01 -4.49 -0.70
N ASP A 113 -1.86 -3.76 0.01
CA ASP A 113 -2.52 -4.22 1.23
C ASP A 113 -3.36 -5.48 0.98
N VAL A 114 -4.28 -5.46 0.02
CA VAL A 114 -5.12 -6.64 -0.25
C VAL A 114 -4.25 -7.83 -0.71
N ALA A 115 -3.25 -7.57 -1.56
CA ALA A 115 -2.39 -8.62 -2.08
C ALA A 115 -1.48 -9.24 -1.00
N MET A 116 -0.89 -8.43 -0.12
CA MET A 116 -0.02 -8.91 0.95
C MET A 116 -0.82 -9.68 2.00
N ASN A 117 -2.03 -9.22 2.35
CA ASN A 117 -2.93 -9.94 3.26
C ASN A 117 -3.36 -11.28 2.67
N ALA A 118 -3.72 -11.32 1.38
CA ALA A 118 -4.04 -12.56 0.68
C ALA A 118 -2.83 -13.52 0.60
N HIS A 119 -1.61 -13.00 0.43
CA HIS A 119 -0.40 -13.82 0.43
C HIS A 119 -0.07 -14.34 1.83
N ALA A 120 -0.22 -13.51 2.87
CA ALA A 120 -0.04 -13.86 4.26
C ALA A 120 -0.98 -15.00 4.69
N ALA A 121 -2.25 -14.92 4.32
CA ALA A 121 -3.24 -15.98 4.60
C ALA A 121 -2.84 -17.33 3.99
N ARG A 122 -2.34 -17.33 2.74
CA ARG A 122 -1.83 -18.55 2.09
C ARG A 122 -0.57 -19.11 2.76
N VAL A 123 0.30 -18.24 3.27
CA VAL A 123 1.48 -18.67 4.03
C VAL A 123 1.05 -19.28 5.36
N GLU A 124 0.09 -18.68 6.06
CA GLU A 124 -0.49 -19.22 7.29
C GLU A 124 -1.11 -20.61 7.08
N GLU A 125 -1.92 -20.78 6.02
CA GLU A 125 -2.52 -22.06 5.65
C GLU A 125 -1.43 -23.14 5.45
N GLY A 126 -0.35 -22.80 4.75
CA GLY A 126 0.80 -23.70 4.58
C GLY A 126 1.56 -24.04 5.87
N TYR A 127 1.48 -23.18 6.90
CA TYR A 127 2.05 -23.46 8.22
C TYR A 127 1.12 -24.31 9.10
N GLY A 128 -0.17 -24.40 8.79
CA GLY A 128 -1.16 -25.17 9.55
C GLY A 128 -1.39 -24.67 10.99
N ARG A 129 -0.99 -23.44 11.30
CA ARG A 129 -1.14 -22.82 12.62
C ARG A 129 -1.23 -21.30 12.48
N PRO A 130 -1.90 -20.60 13.41
CA PRO A 130 -2.03 -19.15 13.35
C PRO A 130 -0.67 -18.45 13.49
N ILE A 131 -0.27 -17.71 12.46
CA ILE A 131 0.93 -16.87 12.41
C ILE A 131 0.65 -15.45 11.88
N PHE A 132 -0.58 -15.16 11.44
CA PHE A 132 -0.96 -13.93 10.75
C PHE A 132 -0.73 -12.67 11.58
N ALA A 133 -1.05 -12.73 12.88
CA ALA A 133 -0.81 -11.64 13.83
C ALA A 133 0.66 -11.19 13.84
N GLY A 134 1.60 -12.12 13.60
CA GLY A 134 3.02 -11.80 13.49
C GLY A 134 3.37 -10.95 12.27
N PHE A 135 2.60 -11.00 11.18
CA PHE A 135 2.78 -10.10 10.04
C PHE A 135 2.31 -8.68 10.35
N HIS A 136 1.16 -8.52 11.01
CA HIS A 136 0.68 -7.21 11.46
C HIS A 136 1.61 -6.54 12.48
N ALA A 137 2.34 -7.33 13.29
CA ALA A 137 3.37 -6.78 14.16
C ALA A 137 4.51 -6.09 13.39
N PHE A 138 4.77 -6.46 12.13
CA PHE A 138 5.75 -5.75 11.29
C PHE A 138 5.19 -4.47 10.66
N TRP A 139 3.86 -4.31 10.59
CA TRP A 139 3.23 -3.12 10.02
C TRP A 139 3.21 -1.92 10.96
N ASN A 140 3.20 -2.16 12.28
CA ASN A 140 3.13 -1.15 13.34
C ASN A 140 4.52 -0.82 13.89
#